data_AF-A0A2C9VRK8-F1
#
_entry.id   AF-A0A2C9VRK8-F1
#
_cell.length_a   1.000
_cell.length_b   1.000
_cell.length_c   1.000
_cell.angle_alpha   90.00
_cell.angle_beta   90.00
_cell.angle_gamma   90.00
#
_symmetry.space_group_name_H-M   'P 1'
#
loop_
_entity.id
_entity.type
_entity.pdbx_description
1 polymer ?
#
loop_
_entity_poly.entity_id
_entity_poly.type
_entity_poly.pdbx_seq_one_letter_code
_entity_poly.pdbx_strand_id
1 'polypeptide(L)'
;MGGTKSGCCSSSLWLSPNPSKRWGELFFLCYTPFWLTLCLGIVVPYKLYESFTELEYLLLAMVSAVPSFFIPMMFVGKTDSGLSWKERYWVKASLWIIIFSYVGNYFWTHYFFTVLGASYTFPSWKMNDVPHTTFLLTHVCFLFYHVASNMTLRRLRHAIADMPDKLQWVTEAAWILALAYFIAYLETLAISNFPYYEFVDRASMYKVGSLFYAIYFVVSFPMFLRIDEKPGDLWDLPRVAVDALGAAMLVTIILDLWRIFLGPIVPQSYAKQCLQPGLPWFHGHANET
;
A
#
# COMPACT_ATOMS: atom_id res chain seq x y z
N MET A 1 40.44 13.31 35.62
CA MET A 1 39.33 13.97 34.90
C MET A 1 39.34 13.49 33.46
N GLY A 2 38.66 12.38 33.18
CA GLY A 2 38.57 11.80 31.83
C GLY A 2 37.21 12.13 31.23
N GLY A 3 37.17 13.09 30.31
CA GLY A 3 35.96 13.42 29.57
C GLY A 3 35.63 12.32 28.57
N THR A 4 34.54 11.60 28.82
CA THR A 4 33.97 10.62 27.91
C THR A 4 33.48 11.37 26.67
N LYS A 5 34.17 11.19 25.54
CA LYS A 5 33.68 11.63 24.23
C LYS A 5 32.40 10.87 23.92
N SER A 6 31.25 11.54 24.00
CA SER A 6 30.01 11.01 23.45
C SER A 6 30.21 10.88 21.94
N GLY A 7 30.36 9.64 21.45
CA GLY A 7 30.37 9.38 20.02
C GLY A 7 29.06 9.91 19.43
N CYS A 8 29.15 10.94 18.59
CA CYS A 8 28.04 11.35 17.75
C CYS A 8 27.78 10.18 16.79
N CYS A 9 26.84 9.29 17.13
CA CYS A 9 26.36 8.28 16.19
C CYS A 9 25.82 9.03 14.98
N SER A 10 26.57 9.00 13.88
CA SER A 10 26.10 9.48 12.58
C SER A 10 24.71 8.91 12.31
N SER A 11 23.69 9.77 12.32
CA SER A 11 22.32 9.35 12.03
C SER A 11 22.30 8.74 10.63
N SER A 12 21.75 7.54 10.49
CA SER A 12 21.56 6.94 9.17
C SER A 12 20.66 7.84 8.34
N LEU A 13 21.05 8.10 7.09
CA LEU A 13 20.28 8.93 6.15
C LEU A 13 19.07 8.16 5.57
N TRP A 14 19.01 6.85 5.78
CA TRP A 14 17.97 5.96 5.26
C TRP A 14 17.03 5.46 6.34
N LEU A 15 17.52 5.28 7.57
CA LEU A 15 16.77 4.65 8.65
C LEU A 15 16.21 5.70 9.61
N SER A 16 15.04 5.41 10.20
CA SER A 16 14.40 6.32 11.15
C SER A 16 15.31 6.63 12.35
N PRO A 17 15.31 7.88 12.87
CA PRO A 17 15.96 8.19 14.15
C PRO A 17 15.27 7.52 15.34
N ASN A 18 13.97 7.20 15.23
CA ASN A 18 13.24 6.46 16.26
C ASN A 18 13.68 4.97 16.27
N PRO A 19 14.19 4.45 17.40
CA PRO A 19 14.70 3.08 17.47
C PRO A 19 13.65 1.99 17.19
N SER A 20 12.42 2.14 17.68
CA SER A 20 11.33 1.17 17.42
C SER A 20 10.93 1.19 15.95
N LYS A 21 10.80 2.39 15.37
CA LYS A 21 10.51 2.55 13.95
C LYS A 21 11.58 1.94 13.07
N ARG A 22 12.85 2.25 13.35
CA ARG A 22 14.01 1.66 12.66
C ARG A 22 13.98 0.14 12.69
N TRP A 23 13.71 -0.44 13.86
CA TRP A 23 13.66 -1.89 14.01
C TRP A 23 12.52 -2.49 13.18
N GLY A 24 11.31 -1.92 13.25
CA GLY A 24 10.15 -2.41 12.49
C GLY A 24 10.32 -2.27 10.98
N GLU A 25 10.87 -1.17 10.50
CA GLU A 25 11.17 -0.98 9.07
C GLU A 25 12.19 -2.01 8.56
N LEU A 26 13.27 -2.24 9.31
CA LEU A 26 14.24 -3.28 8.97
C LEU A 26 13.63 -4.66 9.01
N PHE A 27 12.76 -4.95 9.98
CA PHE A 27 12.04 -6.21 10.06
C PHE A 27 11.19 -6.43 8.79
N PHE A 28 10.33 -5.49 8.41
CA PHE A 28 9.48 -5.65 7.22
C PHE A 28 10.30 -5.74 5.93
N LEU A 29 11.40 -5.00 5.82
CA LEU A 29 12.29 -5.08 4.67
C LEU A 29 12.97 -6.46 4.58
N CYS A 30 13.49 -6.99 5.69
CA CYS A 30 14.10 -8.33 5.75
C CYS A 30 13.08 -9.45 5.58
N TYR A 31 11.82 -9.21 5.94
CA TYR A 31 10.72 -10.16 5.75
C TYR A 31 10.25 -10.21 4.29
N THR A 32 10.42 -9.12 3.53
CA THR A 32 9.93 -9.00 2.15
C THR A 32 10.42 -10.13 1.21
N PRO A 33 11.71 -10.52 1.20
CA PRO A 33 12.18 -11.63 0.39
C PRO A 33 11.43 -12.95 0.60
N PHE A 34 10.92 -13.22 1.80
CA PHE A 34 10.21 -14.47 2.09
C PHE A 34 8.93 -14.60 1.26
N TRP A 35 8.01 -13.64 1.36
CA TRP A 35 6.73 -13.72 0.66
C TRP A 35 6.88 -13.47 -0.84
N LEU A 36 7.84 -12.62 -1.26
CA LEU A 36 8.16 -12.44 -2.68
C LEU A 36 8.70 -13.71 -3.31
N THR A 37 9.62 -14.41 -2.65
CA THR A 37 10.15 -15.68 -3.15
C THR A 37 9.04 -16.72 -3.22
N LEU A 38 8.17 -16.79 -2.21
CA LEU A 38 7.02 -17.68 -2.23
C LEU A 38 6.08 -17.40 -3.41
N CYS A 39 5.64 -16.16 -3.59
CA CYS A 39 4.65 -15.81 -4.61
C CYS A 39 5.27 -15.75 -6.02
N LEU A 40 6.30 -14.92 -6.22
CA LEU A 40 6.89 -14.63 -7.53
C LEU A 40 8.08 -15.52 -7.88
N GLY A 41 8.73 -16.14 -6.90
CA GLY A 41 9.85 -17.07 -7.14
C GLY A 41 9.44 -18.53 -7.25
N ILE A 42 8.31 -18.92 -6.63
CA ILE A 42 7.84 -20.31 -6.57
C ILE A 42 6.46 -20.46 -7.20
N VAL A 43 5.41 -19.85 -6.64
CA VAL A 43 4.03 -20.09 -7.09
C VAL A 43 3.81 -19.70 -8.55
N VAL A 44 4.24 -18.50 -8.95
CA VAL A 44 4.05 -18.01 -10.33
C VAL A 44 4.92 -18.76 -11.35
N PRO A 45 6.25 -18.92 -11.17
CA PRO A 45 7.09 -19.57 -12.18
C PRO A 45 6.77 -21.05 -12.40
N TYR A 46 6.41 -21.77 -11.33
CA TYR A 46 6.01 -23.18 -11.41
C TYR A 46 4.51 -23.37 -11.69
N LYS A 47 3.76 -22.28 -11.88
CA LYS A 47 2.31 -22.29 -12.15
C LYS A 47 1.49 -23.10 -11.14
N LEU A 48 1.92 -23.15 -9.88
CA LEU A 48 1.23 -23.92 -8.84
C LEU A 48 -0.20 -23.42 -8.63
N TYR A 49 -0.44 -22.15 -8.92
CA TYR A 49 -1.73 -21.50 -8.86
C TYR A 49 -2.80 -22.15 -9.78
N GLU A 50 -2.43 -22.94 -10.79
CA GLU A 50 -3.39 -23.62 -11.68
C GLU A 50 -4.16 -24.73 -10.96
N SER A 51 -3.57 -25.37 -9.94
CA SER A 51 -4.21 -26.45 -9.18
C SER A 51 -4.84 -25.98 -7.86
N PHE A 52 -4.77 -24.68 -7.57
CA PHE A 52 -5.27 -24.14 -6.30
C PHE A 52 -6.79 -24.03 -6.29
N THR A 53 -7.41 -24.50 -5.22
CA THR A 53 -8.79 -24.18 -4.86
C THR A 53 -8.81 -22.92 -3.98
N GLU A 54 -10.01 -22.50 -3.56
CA GLU A 54 -10.21 -21.34 -2.70
C GLU A 54 -9.35 -21.40 -1.43
N LEU A 55 -9.17 -22.60 -0.87
CA LEU A 55 -8.40 -22.81 0.35
C LEU A 55 -6.90 -22.59 0.12
N GLU A 56 -6.30 -23.14 -0.94
CA GLU A 56 -4.87 -22.97 -1.21
C GLU A 56 -4.53 -21.51 -1.49
N TYR A 57 -5.40 -20.78 -2.21
CA TYR A 57 -5.24 -19.34 -2.41
C TYR A 57 -5.31 -18.56 -1.08
N LEU A 58 -6.21 -18.93 -0.16
CA LEU A 58 -6.25 -18.29 1.16
C LEU A 58 -4.99 -18.64 1.98
N LEU A 59 -4.58 -19.91 1.99
CA LEU A 59 -3.41 -20.37 2.73
C LEU A 59 -2.12 -19.71 2.24
N LEU A 60 -1.95 -19.56 0.92
CA LEU A 60 -0.83 -18.81 0.34
C LEU A 60 -0.73 -17.40 0.92
N ALA A 61 -1.86 -16.69 0.98
CA ALA A 61 -1.90 -15.34 1.50
C ALA A 61 -1.71 -15.28 3.02
N MET A 62 -2.26 -16.26 3.75
CA MET A 62 -2.06 -16.38 5.20
C MET A 62 -0.61 -16.66 5.57
N VAL A 63 0.06 -17.59 4.88
CA VAL A 63 1.50 -17.87 5.05
C VAL A 63 2.33 -16.64 4.74
N SER A 64 1.89 -15.82 3.78
CA SER A 64 2.57 -14.57 3.44
C SER A 64 2.32 -13.45 4.44
N ALA A 65 1.14 -13.35 5.05
CA ALA A 65 0.75 -12.21 5.88
C ALA A 65 0.91 -12.46 7.38
N VAL A 66 0.47 -13.60 7.91
CA VAL A 66 0.44 -13.89 9.35
C VAL A 66 1.83 -13.81 10.00
N PRO A 67 2.92 -14.33 9.38
CA PRO A 67 4.24 -14.24 10.01
C PRO A 67 4.75 -12.80 10.17
N SER A 68 4.25 -11.84 9.38
CA SER A 68 4.59 -10.41 9.56
C SER A 68 4.14 -9.87 10.91
N PHE A 69 3.13 -10.49 11.54
CA PHE A 69 2.67 -10.20 12.89
C PHE A 69 3.31 -11.11 13.93
N PHE A 70 3.37 -12.42 13.64
CA PHE A 70 3.79 -13.41 14.62
C PHE A 70 5.29 -13.35 14.94
N ILE A 71 6.13 -13.10 13.92
CA ILE A 71 7.58 -12.99 14.12
C ILE A 71 7.95 -11.82 15.06
N PRO A 72 7.45 -10.58 14.89
CA PRO A 72 7.80 -9.49 15.79
C PRO A 72 7.14 -9.60 17.17
N MET A 73 6.11 -10.45 17.33
CA MET A 73 5.58 -10.83 18.65
C MET A 73 6.55 -11.75 19.40
N MET A 74 7.13 -12.75 18.74
CA MET A 74 8.04 -13.71 19.39
C MET A 74 9.47 -13.17 19.53
N PHE A 75 9.99 -12.50 18.50
CA PHE A 75 11.35 -12.00 18.43
C PHE A 75 11.38 -10.49 18.64
N VAL A 76 11.07 -10.06 19.86
CA VAL A 76 10.99 -8.65 20.22
C VAL A 76 12.36 -7.99 20.10
N GLY A 77 12.44 -6.91 19.31
CA GLY A 77 13.65 -6.10 19.22
C GLY A 77 14.10 -5.58 20.59
N LYS A 78 15.41 -5.47 20.82
CA LYS A 78 15.95 -4.98 22.11
C LYS A 78 15.38 -3.60 22.49
N THR A 79 15.10 -2.77 21.48
CA THR A 79 14.50 -1.43 21.62
C THR A 79 13.04 -1.46 22.05
N ASP A 80 12.34 -2.57 21.83
CA ASP A 80 10.91 -2.75 22.06
C ASP A 80 10.62 -3.64 23.27
N SER A 81 11.67 -4.20 23.91
CA SER A 81 11.56 -5.18 25.00
C SER A 81 10.82 -4.65 26.23
N GLY A 82 10.93 -3.35 26.52
CA GLY A 82 10.21 -2.67 27.60
C GLY A 82 8.91 -1.98 27.17
N LEU A 83 8.55 -2.01 25.88
CA LEU A 83 7.39 -1.30 25.35
C LEU A 83 6.16 -2.20 25.28
N SER A 84 5.00 -1.62 25.62
CA SER A 84 3.71 -2.27 25.38
C SER A 84 3.44 -2.37 23.87
N TRP A 85 2.64 -3.34 23.43
CA TRP A 85 2.39 -3.55 22.00
C TRP A 85 1.88 -2.31 21.28
N LYS A 86 0.97 -1.56 21.91
CA LYS A 86 0.41 -0.31 21.35
C LYS A 86 1.46 0.77 21.08
N GLU A 87 2.62 0.70 21.73
CA GLU A 87 3.72 1.67 21.57
C GLU A 87 4.73 1.23 20.51
N ARG A 88 4.75 -0.06 20.14
CA ARG A 88 5.69 -0.60 19.16
C ARG A 88 5.31 -0.15 17.76
N TYR A 89 6.30 0.31 17.00
CA TYR A 89 6.07 0.82 15.65
C TYR A 89 5.44 -0.23 14.72
N TRP A 90 5.88 -1.49 14.79
CA TRP A 90 5.34 -2.53 13.89
C TRP A 90 3.83 -2.71 14.04
N VAL A 91 3.28 -2.56 15.25
CA VAL A 91 1.83 -2.62 15.50
C VAL A 91 1.12 -1.43 14.86
N LYS A 92 1.66 -0.22 15.03
CA LYS A 92 1.11 1.00 14.43
C LYS A 92 1.16 0.97 12.91
N ALA A 93 2.29 0.56 12.35
CA ALA A 93 2.48 0.38 10.91
C ALA A 93 1.48 -0.64 10.34
N SER A 94 1.36 -1.81 10.97
CA SER A 94 0.41 -2.82 10.54
C SER A 94 -1.05 -2.34 10.67
N LEU A 95 -1.41 -1.65 11.75
CA LEU A 95 -2.75 -1.08 11.92
C LEU A 95 -3.09 -0.08 10.81
N TRP A 96 -2.16 0.83 10.51
CA TRP A 96 -2.35 1.82 9.44
C TRP A 96 -2.60 1.13 8.10
N ILE A 97 -1.77 0.13 7.78
CA ILE A 97 -1.87 -0.60 6.50
C ILE A 97 -3.15 -1.44 6.46
N ILE A 98 -3.55 -2.12 7.55
CA ILE A 98 -4.81 -2.86 7.61
C ILE A 98 -6.00 -1.96 7.27
N ILE A 99 -6.07 -0.78 7.88
CA ILE A 99 -7.17 0.15 7.64
C ILE A 99 -7.14 0.64 6.19
N PHE A 100 -5.99 1.13 5.73
CA PHE A 100 -5.86 1.67 4.38
C PHE A 100 -6.11 0.61 3.30
N SER A 101 -5.54 -0.59 3.45
CA SER A 101 -5.72 -1.69 2.51
C SER A 101 -7.14 -2.26 2.54
N TYR A 102 -7.80 -2.29 3.71
CA TYR A 102 -9.20 -2.66 3.81
C TYR A 102 -10.07 -1.69 3.04
N VAL A 103 -9.85 -0.37 3.22
CA VAL A 103 -10.62 0.62 2.45
C VAL A 103 -10.39 0.45 0.96
N GLY A 104 -9.15 0.23 0.54
CA GLY A 104 -8.85 0.05 -0.88
C GLY A 104 -9.38 -1.23 -1.50
N ASN A 105 -9.36 -2.35 -0.78
CA ASN A 105 -9.90 -3.61 -1.29
C ASN A 105 -11.44 -3.66 -1.18
N TYR A 106 -12.05 -3.01 -0.19
CA TYR A 106 -13.50 -3.12 0.03
C TYR A 106 -14.31 -1.97 -0.59
N PHE A 107 -13.90 -0.71 -0.42
CA PHE A 107 -14.68 0.45 -0.86
C PHE A 107 -14.28 0.96 -2.25
N TRP A 108 -13.03 0.75 -2.68
CA TRP A 108 -12.56 1.24 -3.99
C TRP A 108 -12.79 0.25 -5.15
N THR A 109 -13.55 -0.82 -4.91
CA THR A 109 -13.91 -1.84 -5.92
C THR A 109 -14.56 -1.24 -7.16
N HIS A 110 -15.40 -0.22 -7.01
CA HIS A 110 -15.97 0.49 -8.16
C HIS A 110 -14.88 1.10 -9.05
N TYR A 111 -13.90 1.80 -8.47
CA TYR A 111 -12.80 2.38 -9.26
C TYR A 111 -11.98 1.28 -9.94
N PHE A 112 -11.74 0.18 -9.22
CA PHE A 112 -10.94 -0.92 -9.73
C PHE A 112 -11.64 -1.72 -10.84
N PHE A 113 -12.90 -2.08 -10.67
CA PHE A 113 -13.64 -2.90 -11.63
C PHE A 113 -14.28 -2.08 -12.76
N THR A 114 -14.77 -0.87 -12.47
CA THR A 114 -15.50 -0.06 -13.47
C THR A 114 -14.60 0.97 -14.15
N VAL A 115 -13.73 1.66 -13.41
CA VAL A 115 -12.85 2.68 -14.01
C VAL A 115 -11.66 2.03 -14.71
N LEU A 116 -11.00 1.07 -14.06
CA LEU A 116 -9.85 0.35 -14.64
C LEU A 116 -10.23 -0.87 -15.49
N GLY A 117 -11.45 -1.41 -15.31
CA GLY A 117 -11.87 -2.64 -16.01
C GLY A 117 -11.06 -3.86 -15.61
N ALA A 118 -10.61 -3.92 -14.36
CA ALA A 118 -9.94 -5.09 -13.81
C ALA A 118 -10.97 -6.15 -13.35
N SER A 119 -10.58 -7.41 -13.25
CA SER A 119 -11.41 -8.46 -12.62
C SER A 119 -10.56 -9.62 -12.09
N TYR A 120 -11.08 -10.31 -11.07
CA TYR A 120 -10.45 -11.51 -10.49
C TYR A 120 -11.26 -12.76 -10.83
N THR A 121 -10.64 -13.68 -11.56
CA THR A 121 -11.30 -14.90 -12.09
C THR A 121 -10.86 -16.19 -11.41
N PHE A 122 -9.89 -16.14 -10.48
CA PHE A 122 -9.43 -17.33 -9.75
C PHE A 122 -10.41 -17.76 -8.63
N PRO A 123 -10.43 -19.06 -8.27
CA PRO A 123 -11.21 -19.58 -7.14
C PRO A 123 -10.85 -18.84 -5.85
N SER A 124 -11.85 -18.22 -5.23
CA SER A 124 -11.64 -17.56 -3.94
C SER A 124 -12.95 -17.34 -3.20
N TRP A 125 -12.87 -17.32 -1.87
CA TRP A 125 -13.86 -16.61 -1.08
C TRP A 125 -13.72 -15.11 -1.36
N LYS A 126 -14.84 -14.44 -1.64
CA LYS A 126 -14.84 -13.03 -2.02
C LYS A 126 -15.66 -12.18 -1.05
N MET A 127 -15.28 -10.92 -0.92
CA MET A 127 -16.02 -9.88 -0.22
C MET A 127 -16.07 -8.65 -1.11
N ASN A 128 -17.27 -8.21 -1.48
CA ASN A 128 -17.49 -7.18 -2.51
C ASN A 128 -16.74 -7.49 -3.83
N ASP A 129 -16.86 -8.74 -4.30
CA ASP A 129 -16.18 -9.31 -5.48
C ASP A 129 -14.64 -9.34 -5.43
N VAL A 130 -14.04 -8.92 -4.30
CA VAL A 130 -12.60 -8.98 -4.09
C VAL A 130 -12.21 -10.25 -3.31
N PRO A 131 -11.28 -11.07 -3.82
CA PRO A 131 -10.78 -12.27 -3.13
C PRO A 131 -10.16 -11.97 -1.75
N HIS A 132 -10.46 -12.75 -0.72
CA HIS A 132 -9.81 -12.59 0.60
C HIS A 132 -8.27 -12.70 0.52
N THR A 133 -7.77 -13.49 -0.42
CA THR A 133 -6.35 -13.60 -0.77
C THR A 133 -5.71 -12.23 -1.05
N THR A 134 -6.39 -11.34 -1.77
CA THR A 134 -5.82 -10.02 -2.11
C THR A 134 -5.78 -9.10 -0.91
N PHE A 135 -6.75 -9.14 0.01
CA PHE A 135 -6.71 -8.36 1.25
C PHE A 135 -5.43 -8.67 2.07
N LEU A 136 -5.11 -9.96 2.19
CA LEU A 136 -3.94 -10.44 2.94
C LEU A 136 -2.62 -10.16 2.22
N LEU A 137 -2.54 -10.41 0.91
CA LEU A 137 -1.32 -10.09 0.14
C LEU A 137 -1.08 -8.58 0.05
N THR A 138 -2.14 -7.77 -0.10
CA THR A 138 -2.03 -6.30 -0.09
C THR A 138 -1.36 -5.82 1.19
N HIS A 139 -1.65 -6.44 2.33
CA HIS A 139 -1.06 -6.04 3.60
C HIS A 139 0.48 -6.07 3.57
N VAL A 140 1.07 -7.18 3.09
CA VAL A 140 2.53 -7.33 3.06
C VAL A 140 3.19 -6.59 1.91
N CYS A 141 2.51 -6.51 0.75
CA CYS A 141 2.93 -5.64 -0.35
C CYS A 141 3.01 -4.18 0.11
N PHE A 142 1.95 -3.67 0.74
CA PHE A 142 1.88 -2.28 1.17
C PHE A 142 2.87 -2.00 2.29
N LEU A 143 3.07 -2.90 3.26
CA LEU A 143 4.16 -2.73 4.24
C LEU A 143 5.51 -2.53 3.54
N PHE A 144 5.84 -3.37 2.55
CA PHE A 144 7.07 -3.23 1.78
C PHE A 144 7.14 -1.88 1.04
N TYR A 145 6.10 -1.52 0.27
CA TYR A 145 6.09 -0.29 -0.53
C TYR A 145 6.26 0.95 0.33
N HIS A 146 5.55 1.01 1.46
CA HIS A 146 5.58 2.17 2.33
C HIS A 146 6.89 2.26 3.12
N VAL A 147 7.47 1.14 3.57
CA VAL A 147 8.81 1.13 4.19
C VAL A 147 9.88 1.56 3.20
N ALA A 148 9.85 1.05 1.96
CA ALA A 148 10.75 1.49 0.90
C ALA A 148 10.59 2.99 0.61
N SER A 149 9.34 3.49 0.56
CA SER A 149 9.05 4.91 0.39
C SER A 149 9.64 5.75 1.53
N ASN A 150 9.50 5.32 2.79
CA ASN A 150 10.04 6.05 3.94
C ASN A 150 11.55 6.23 3.82
N MET A 151 12.26 5.14 3.48
CA MET A 151 13.71 5.17 3.33
C MET A 151 14.16 6.14 2.23
N THR A 152 13.50 6.11 1.07
CA THR A 152 13.84 7.01 -0.04
C THR A 152 13.49 8.47 0.25
N LEU A 153 12.34 8.73 0.89
CA LEU A 153 11.92 10.09 1.25
C LEU A 153 12.85 10.72 2.28
N ARG A 154 13.32 9.97 3.29
CA ARG A 154 14.36 10.46 4.20
C ARG A 154 15.63 10.81 3.45
N ARG A 155 16.10 9.90 2.60
CA ARG A 155 17.33 10.11 1.83
C ARG A 155 17.23 11.34 0.95
N LEU A 156 16.09 11.52 0.29
CA LEU A 156 15.79 12.68 -0.54
C LEU A 156 15.81 13.96 0.28
N ARG A 157 15.07 14.02 1.39
CA ARG A 157 15.01 15.20 2.28
C ARG A 157 16.39 15.61 2.77
N HIS A 158 17.26 14.65 3.09
CA HIS A 158 18.65 14.93 3.40
C HIS A 158 19.45 15.47 2.21
N ALA A 159 19.22 14.96 1.00
CA ALA A 159 19.93 15.39 -0.21
C ALA A 159 19.52 16.80 -0.69
N ILE A 160 18.29 17.23 -0.39
CA ILE A 160 17.76 18.55 -0.77
C ILE A 160 17.74 19.57 0.37
N ALA A 161 18.28 19.23 1.55
CA ALA A 161 18.18 20.05 2.76
C ALA A 161 18.73 21.48 2.60
N ASP A 162 19.74 21.67 1.76
CA ASP A 162 20.38 22.96 1.51
C ASP A 162 19.73 23.75 0.35
N MET A 163 18.70 23.19 -0.31
CA MET A 163 17.98 23.86 -1.40
C MET A 163 16.92 24.83 -0.87
N PRO A 164 16.48 25.84 -1.65
CA PRO A 164 15.36 26.71 -1.26
C PRO A 164 14.06 25.92 -1.04
N ASP A 165 13.24 26.33 -0.08
CA ASP A 165 11.99 25.63 0.31
C ASP A 165 11.10 25.24 -0.87
N LYS A 166 10.88 26.15 -1.82
CA LYS A 166 10.05 25.87 -3.02
C LYS A 166 10.61 24.71 -3.84
N LEU A 167 11.93 24.66 -4.00
CA LEU A 167 12.60 23.60 -4.74
C LEU A 167 12.55 22.28 -3.97
N GLN A 168 12.65 22.33 -2.63
CA GLN A 168 12.48 21.13 -1.81
C GLN A 168 11.08 20.52 -1.99
N TRP A 169 10.04 21.36 -1.88
CA TRP A 169 8.65 20.94 -2.07
C TRP A 169 8.39 20.34 -3.45
N VAL A 170 8.85 21.00 -4.52
CA VAL A 170 8.69 20.50 -5.89
C VAL A 170 9.43 19.19 -6.09
N THR A 171 10.66 19.08 -5.56
CA THR A 171 11.47 17.86 -5.71
C THR A 171 10.87 16.68 -4.93
N GLU A 172 10.39 16.92 -3.71
CA GLU A 172 9.72 15.89 -2.91
C GLU A 172 8.42 15.42 -3.57
N ALA A 173 7.59 16.35 -4.06
CA ALA A 173 6.36 16.00 -4.78
C ALA A 173 6.65 15.21 -6.07
N ALA A 174 7.66 15.63 -6.85
CA ALA A 174 8.07 14.92 -8.06
C ALA A 174 8.59 13.51 -7.74
N TRP A 175 9.35 13.34 -6.66
CA TRP A 175 9.84 12.04 -6.22
C TRP A 175 8.71 11.11 -5.77
N ILE A 176 7.76 11.63 -4.98
CA ILE A 176 6.58 10.87 -4.53
C ILE A 176 5.80 10.39 -5.76
N LEU A 177 5.54 11.27 -6.74
CA LEU A 177 4.83 10.91 -7.96
C LEU A 177 5.59 9.84 -8.77
N ALA A 178 6.89 10.03 -8.97
CA ALA A 178 7.73 9.10 -9.72
C ALA A 178 7.79 7.72 -9.05
N LEU A 179 7.99 7.67 -7.73
CA LEU A 179 8.04 6.43 -6.97
C LEU A 179 6.67 5.73 -6.93
N ALA A 180 5.60 6.48 -6.71
CA ALA A 180 4.23 5.96 -6.72
C ALA A 180 3.88 5.31 -8.06
N TYR A 181 4.18 6.00 -9.17
CA TYR A 181 3.98 5.47 -10.52
C TYR A 181 4.86 4.24 -10.78
N PHE A 182 6.12 4.28 -10.38
CA PHE A 182 7.04 3.16 -10.54
C PHE A 182 6.55 1.90 -9.82
N ILE A 183 6.11 2.02 -8.56
CA ILE A 183 5.56 0.89 -7.79
C ILE A 183 4.26 0.37 -8.42
N ALA A 184 3.33 1.26 -8.75
CA ALA A 184 2.06 0.88 -9.39
C ALA A 184 2.28 0.16 -10.74
N TYR A 185 3.23 0.64 -11.54
CA TYR A 185 3.60 0.02 -12.81
C TYR A 185 4.26 -1.34 -12.60
N LEU A 186 5.22 -1.45 -11.68
CA LEU A 186 5.87 -2.73 -11.37
C LEU A 186 4.89 -3.77 -10.85
N GLU A 187 3.91 -3.38 -10.02
CA GLU A 187 2.87 -4.30 -9.57
C GLU A 187 2.01 -4.77 -10.74
N THR A 188 1.60 -3.85 -11.63
CA THR A 188 0.85 -4.19 -12.85
C THR A 188 1.63 -5.17 -13.73
N LEU A 189 2.94 -4.97 -13.87
CA LEU A 189 3.85 -5.86 -14.62
C LEU A 189 4.06 -7.21 -13.92
N ALA A 190 4.18 -7.22 -12.59
CA ALA A 190 4.37 -8.46 -11.84
C ALA A 190 3.14 -9.38 -11.97
N ILE A 191 1.94 -8.80 -11.92
CA ILE A 191 0.70 -9.55 -12.01
C ILE A 191 0.32 -9.85 -13.47
N SER A 192 0.93 -9.21 -14.47
CA SER A 192 0.59 -9.48 -15.89
C SER A 192 0.81 -10.93 -16.32
N ASN A 193 1.68 -11.65 -15.60
CA ASN A 193 1.95 -13.07 -15.82
C ASN A 193 0.94 -14.00 -15.14
N PHE A 194 0.10 -13.48 -14.25
CA PHE A 194 -0.96 -14.22 -13.60
C PHE A 194 -2.25 -14.11 -14.43
N PRO A 195 -2.72 -15.21 -15.06
CA PRO A 195 -3.80 -15.15 -16.05
C PRO A 195 -5.17 -14.84 -15.44
N TYR A 196 -5.34 -15.04 -14.13
CA TYR A 196 -6.62 -14.88 -13.44
C TYR A 196 -6.85 -13.49 -12.83
N TYR A 197 -5.99 -12.54 -13.19
CA TYR A 197 -6.21 -11.12 -12.98
C TYR A 197 -6.30 -10.44 -14.34
N GLU A 198 -7.52 -10.16 -14.76
CA GLU A 198 -7.81 -9.74 -16.12
C GLU A 198 -8.02 -8.24 -16.19
N PHE A 199 -7.63 -7.66 -17.33
CA PHE A 199 -7.91 -6.28 -17.69
C PHE A 199 -8.59 -6.28 -19.05
N VAL A 200 -9.69 -5.54 -19.18
CA VAL A 200 -10.38 -5.35 -20.45
C VAL A 200 -9.46 -4.73 -21.50
N ASP A 201 -8.66 -3.72 -21.11
CA ASP A 201 -7.62 -3.12 -21.95
C ASP A 201 -6.28 -3.03 -21.21
N ARG A 202 -5.42 -4.04 -21.42
CA ARG A 202 -4.07 -4.09 -20.83
C ARG A 202 -3.20 -2.92 -21.26
N ALA A 203 -3.33 -2.45 -22.50
CA ALA A 203 -2.49 -1.36 -23.01
C ALA A 203 -2.84 -0.03 -22.32
N SER A 204 -4.13 0.23 -22.13
CA SER A 204 -4.60 1.39 -21.36
C SER A 204 -4.29 1.25 -19.88
N MET A 205 -4.35 0.04 -19.32
CA MET A 205 -3.93 -0.22 -17.94
C MET A 205 -2.46 0.16 -17.72
N TYR A 206 -1.54 -0.26 -18.59
CA TYR A 206 -0.11 0.08 -18.43
C TYR A 206 0.19 1.58 -18.63
N LYS A 207 -0.56 2.27 -19.50
CA LYS A 207 -0.30 3.68 -19.82
C LYS A 207 -0.93 4.64 -18.83
N VAL A 208 -2.20 4.41 -18.49
CA VAL A 208 -3.04 5.35 -17.72
C VAL A 208 -3.52 4.70 -16.42
N GLY A 209 -3.86 3.42 -16.46
CA GLY A 209 -4.33 2.69 -15.27
C GLY A 209 -3.30 2.64 -14.14
N SER A 210 -2.01 2.44 -14.45
CA SER A 210 -0.95 2.51 -13.45
C SER A 210 -0.82 3.90 -12.82
N LEU A 211 -1.09 4.98 -13.57
CA LEU A 211 -1.12 6.34 -13.02
C LEU A 211 -2.34 6.56 -12.10
N PHE A 212 -3.51 6.04 -12.49
CA PHE A 212 -4.69 6.05 -11.64
C PHE A 212 -4.46 5.27 -10.34
N TYR A 213 -3.85 4.09 -10.43
CA TYR A 213 -3.49 3.29 -9.26
C TYR A 213 -2.41 3.98 -8.40
N ALA A 214 -1.46 4.69 -9.02
CA ALA A 214 -0.43 5.45 -8.31
C ALA A 214 -1.00 6.52 -7.37
N ILE A 215 -2.23 7.00 -7.57
CA ILE A 215 -2.91 7.95 -6.66
C ILE A 215 -2.93 7.42 -5.22
N TYR A 216 -3.05 6.10 -5.05
CA TYR A 216 -3.06 5.46 -3.73
C TYR A 216 -1.77 5.82 -2.99
N PHE A 217 -0.65 5.65 -3.69
CA PHE A 217 0.70 5.84 -3.17
C PHE A 217 1.14 7.30 -3.10
N VAL A 218 0.67 8.14 -4.02
CA VAL A 218 0.93 9.60 -3.99
C VAL A 218 0.48 10.19 -2.65
N VAL A 219 -0.67 9.73 -2.14
CA VAL A 219 -1.18 10.14 -0.83
C VAL A 219 -0.57 9.30 0.29
N SER A 220 -0.56 7.98 0.16
CA SER A 220 -0.25 7.11 1.29
C SER A 220 1.21 7.15 1.74
N PHE A 221 2.17 7.34 0.82
CA PHE A 221 3.60 7.42 1.17
C PHE A 221 3.92 8.56 2.15
N PRO A 222 3.60 9.84 1.86
CA PRO A 222 3.87 10.93 2.80
C PRO A 222 2.99 10.86 4.07
N MET A 223 1.82 10.22 4.03
CA MET A 223 0.98 9.99 5.22
C MET A 223 1.63 8.97 6.16
N PHE A 224 1.94 7.78 5.64
CA PHE A 224 2.54 6.68 6.41
C PHE A 224 3.91 7.03 6.99
N LEU A 225 4.72 7.83 6.26
CA LEU A 225 6.01 8.30 6.76
C LEU A 225 5.90 9.00 8.11
N ARG A 226 4.77 9.64 8.45
CA ARG A 226 4.65 10.43 9.68
C ARG A 226 4.62 9.62 10.96
N ILE A 227 4.18 8.36 10.91
CA ILE A 227 4.02 7.50 12.09
C ILE A 227 5.35 7.46 12.84
N ASP A 228 5.39 7.99 14.06
CA ASP A 228 6.56 8.01 14.95
C ASP A 228 7.87 8.56 14.34
N GLU A 229 7.79 9.39 13.30
CA GLU A 229 8.99 9.89 12.59
C GLU A 229 9.66 11.06 13.31
N LYS A 230 8.87 11.96 13.91
CA LYS A 230 9.38 13.14 14.60
C LYS A 230 9.75 12.77 16.05
N PRO A 231 10.99 13.05 16.51
CA PRO A 231 11.36 12.87 17.91
C PRO A 231 10.42 13.63 18.85
N GLY A 232 9.90 12.96 19.87
CA GLY A 232 8.96 13.54 20.83
C GLY A 232 7.49 13.56 20.40
N ASP A 233 7.16 13.20 19.16
CA ASP A 233 5.78 13.09 18.66
C ASP A 233 5.43 11.63 18.36
N LEU A 234 5.30 10.83 19.43
CA LEU A 234 4.89 9.42 19.31
C LEU A 234 3.38 9.33 19.18
N TRP A 235 2.92 8.53 18.22
CA TRP A 235 1.50 8.38 17.92
C TRP A 235 0.90 7.27 18.76
N ASP A 236 -0.34 7.46 19.21
CA ASP A 236 -1.16 6.40 19.76
C ASP A 236 -1.98 5.69 18.66
N LEU A 237 -2.57 4.54 18.96
CA LEU A 237 -3.34 3.76 17.98
C LEU A 237 -4.55 4.53 17.41
N PRO A 238 -5.32 5.30 18.19
CA PRO A 238 -6.39 6.14 17.65
C PRO A 238 -5.90 7.14 16.60
N ARG A 239 -4.80 7.87 16.85
CA ARG A 239 -4.22 8.80 15.87
C ARG A 239 -3.80 8.08 14.59
N VAL A 240 -3.17 6.91 14.71
CA VAL A 240 -2.78 6.07 13.57
C VAL A 240 -4.01 5.67 12.74
N ALA A 241 -5.08 5.25 13.39
CA ALA A 241 -6.31 4.83 12.72
C ALA A 241 -7.01 6.00 12.00
N VAL A 242 -7.12 7.16 12.67
CA VAL A 242 -7.71 8.37 12.08
C VAL A 242 -6.88 8.88 10.91
N ASP A 243 -5.55 8.87 11.02
CA ASP A 243 -4.66 9.27 9.92
C ASP A 243 -4.79 8.33 8.70
N ALA A 244 -4.89 7.01 8.91
CA ALA A 244 -5.12 6.03 7.84
C ALA A 244 -6.47 6.24 7.14
N LEU A 245 -7.54 6.49 7.90
CA LEU A 245 -8.86 6.82 7.36
C LEU A 245 -8.84 8.15 6.60
N GLY A 246 -8.13 9.16 7.11
CA GLY A 246 -7.96 10.44 6.44
C GLY A 246 -7.19 10.31 5.11
N ALA A 247 -6.12 9.51 5.09
CA ALA A 247 -5.40 9.18 3.86
C ALA A 247 -6.31 8.50 2.85
N ALA A 248 -7.09 7.51 3.30
CA ALA A 248 -8.02 6.79 2.45
C ALA A 248 -9.13 7.71 1.89
N MET A 249 -9.67 8.61 2.70
CA MET A 249 -10.67 9.58 2.23
C MET A 249 -10.07 10.52 1.17
N LEU A 250 -8.85 11.01 1.38
CA LEU A 250 -8.17 11.87 0.41
C LEU A 250 -7.93 11.13 -0.92
N VAL A 251 -7.48 9.88 -0.89
CA VAL A 251 -7.38 9.04 -2.10
C VAL A 251 -8.76 8.92 -2.75
N THR A 252 -9.80 8.60 -1.98
CA THR A 252 -11.17 8.47 -2.50
C THR A 252 -11.61 9.72 -3.25
N ILE A 253 -11.37 10.92 -2.69
CA ILE A 253 -11.70 12.20 -3.34
C ILE A 253 -10.97 12.34 -4.67
N ILE A 254 -9.66 12.05 -4.72
CA ILE A 254 -8.86 12.20 -5.95
C ILE A 254 -9.31 11.18 -7.02
N LEU A 255 -9.56 9.93 -6.63
CA LEU A 255 -10.11 8.90 -7.53
C LEU A 255 -11.48 9.32 -8.07
N ASP A 256 -12.31 9.94 -7.24
CA ASP A 256 -13.64 10.39 -7.64
C ASP A 256 -13.58 11.57 -8.61
N LEU A 257 -12.69 12.54 -8.37
CA LEU A 257 -12.42 13.63 -9.29
C LEU A 257 -11.93 13.09 -10.64
N TRP A 258 -11.02 12.11 -10.64
CA TRP A 258 -10.60 11.46 -11.87
C TRP A 258 -11.79 10.79 -12.58
N ARG A 259 -12.60 10.00 -11.87
CA ARG A 259 -13.78 9.35 -12.43
C ARG A 259 -14.73 10.35 -13.08
N ILE A 260 -14.99 11.49 -12.43
CA ILE A 260 -15.95 12.50 -12.90
C ILE A 260 -15.40 13.29 -14.10
N PHE A 261 -14.13 13.72 -14.05
CA PHE A 261 -13.57 14.63 -15.05
C PHE A 261 -12.88 13.93 -16.22
N LEU A 262 -12.29 12.75 -16.00
CA LEU A 262 -11.54 12.01 -17.02
C LEU A 262 -12.25 10.72 -17.47
N GLY A 263 -13.04 10.10 -16.57
CA GLY A 263 -13.81 8.90 -16.88
C GLY A 263 -13.01 7.58 -16.81
N PRO A 264 -13.66 6.45 -17.17
CA PRO A 264 -13.02 5.14 -17.22
C PRO A 264 -12.00 5.03 -18.36
N ILE A 265 -10.98 4.20 -18.16
CA ILE A 265 -9.96 3.92 -19.20
C ILE A 265 -10.37 2.79 -20.15
N VAL A 266 -11.54 2.19 -19.92
CA VAL A 266 -12.10 1.11 -20.73
C VAL A 266 -13.34 1.60 -21.50
N PRO A 267 -13.59 1.09 -22.72
CA PRO A 267 -14.79 1.42 -23.47
C PRO A 267 -16.03 1.03 -22.66
N GLN A 268 -16.90 2.00 -22.35
CA GLN A 268 -18.19 1.68 -21.76
C GLN A 268 -19.01 0.87 -22.77
N SER A 269 -19.31 -0.38 -22.46
CA SER A 269 -20.28 -1.14 -23.24
C SER A 269 -21.64 -0.42 -23.16
N TYR A 270 -22.24 -0.19 -24.32
CA TYR A 270 -23.52 0.51 -24.53
C TYR A 270 -24.67 -0.10 -23.70
N ALA A 271 -24.83 0.28 -22.44
CA ALA A 271 -26.07 0.08 -21.66
C ALA A 271 -26.04 0.86 -20.34
N LYS A 272 -26.06 2.20 -20.45
CA LYS A 272 -26.78 3.16 -19.60
C LYS A 272 -26.16 4.54 -19.84
N GLN A 273 -26.66 5.19 -20.89
CA GLN A 273 -26.68 6.65 -21.00
C GLN A 273 -27.48 7.19 -19.81
N CYS A 274 -26.80 7.32 -18.68
CA CYS A 274 -27.17 8.12 -17.53
C CYS A 274 -25.90 8.18 -16.69
N LEU A 275 -25.03 9.14 -17.00
CA LEU A 275 -24.17 9.74 -15.98
C LEU A 275 -25.12 10.34 -14.93
N GLN A 276 -25.65 9.51 -14.02
CA GLN A 276 -26.23 10.03 -12.80
C GLN A 276 -25.02 10.51 -11.98
N PRO A 277 -24.89 11.82 -11.70
CA PRO A 277 -23.86 12.33 -10.82
C PRO A 277 -24.21 11.86 -9.40
N GLY A 278 -23.81 10.63 -9.09
CA GLY A 278 -24.11 9.94 -7.85
C GLY A 278 -22.87 9.26 -7.29
N LEU A 279 -22.91 8.98 -5.98
CA LEU A 279 -21.83 8.22 -5.36
C LEU A 279 -21.81 6.80 -5.96
N PRO A 280 -20.61 6.21 -6.19
CA PRO A 280 -20.46 4.97 -6.95
C PRO A 280 -21.19 3.74 -6.37
N TRP A 281 -21.68 3.83 -5.13
CA TRP A 281 -22.44 2.78 -4.42
C TRP A 281 -23.97 2.94 -4.47
N PHE A 282 -24.50 4.01 -5.06
CA PHE A 282 -25.94 4.11 -5.31
C PHE A 282 -26.26 3.50 -6.68
N HIS A 283 -26.67 2.24 -6.69
CA HIS A 283 -27.38 1.70 -7.83
C HIS A 283 -28.76 2.38 -7.90
N GLY A 284 -28.97 3.19 -8.93
CA GLY A 284 -30.30 3.68 -9.25
C GLY A 284 -31.21 2.50 -9.55
N HIS A 285 -32.15 2.21 -8.63
CA HIS A 285 -33.36 1.47 -8.94
C HIS A 285 -34.18 2.32 -9.92
N ALA A 286 -33.87 2.18 -11.22
CA ALA A 286 -34.68 2.73 -12.28
C ALA A 286 -35.31 1.57 -13.05
N ASN A 287 -36.61 1.41 -12.81
CA ASN A 287 -37.65 0.78 -13.63
C ASN A 287 -37.93 -0.72 -13.41
N GLU A 288 -38.67 -1.02 -12.34
CA GLU A 288 -39.79 -1.96 -12.40
C GLU A 288 -41.10 -1.16 -12.25
N THR A 289 -41.60 -0.63 -13.36
CA THR A 289 -43.01 -0.27 -13.57
C THR A 289 -43.32 -0.40 -15.05
#